data_AF-A0AAU3KL89-F1
#
_entry.id   AF-A0AAU3KL89-F1
#
_cell.length_a   1.000
_cell.length_b   1.000
_cell.length_c   1.000
_cell.angle_alpha   90.00
_cell.angle_beta   90.00
_cell.angle_gamma   90.00
#
_symmetry.space_group_name_H-M   'P 1'
#
loop_
_entity.id
_entity.type
_entity.pdbx_description
1 polymer ?
#
loop_
_entity_poly.entity_id
_entity_poly.type
_entity_poly.pdbx_seq_one_letter_code
_entity_poly.pdbx_strand_id
1 'polypeptide(L)' 'MAKDIDRVRARSALETVKENPVIAAIAILPVLAVFGVIWAVAGFFWALLLLLVVGGVVVWKGKLLG' A
#
# COMPACT_ATOMS: atom_id res chain seq x y z
N MET A 1 20.01 -4.59 14.51
CA MET A 1 20.44 -3.37 13.79
C MET A 1 19.52 -3.06 12.62
N ALA A 2 19.60 -3.72 11.45
CA ALA A 2 18.74 -3.39 10.29
C ALA A 2 17.23 -3.48 10.61
N LYS A 3 16.79 -4.57 11.24
CA LYS A 3 15.38 -4.77 11.62
C LYS A 3 14.85 -3.78 12.66
N ASP A 4 15.73 -3.17 13.45
CA ASP A 4 15.35 -2.13 14.42
C ASP A 4 15.07 -0.80 13.70
N ILE A 5 15.87 -0.47 12.67
CA ILE A 5 15.67 0.70 11.82
C ILE A 5 14.33 0.60 11.06
N ASP A 6 13.98 -0.58 10.54
CA ASP A 6 12.70 -0.79 9.86
C ASP A 6 11.51 -0.59 10.80
N ARG A 7 11.63 -1.05 12.06
CA ARG A 7 10.59 -0.85 13.07
C ARG A 7 10.42 0.63 13.41
N VAL A 8 11.51 1.38 13.49
CA VAL A 8 11.46 2.84 13.72
C VAL A 8 10.82 3.56 12.54
N ARG A 9 11.20 3.23 11.29
CA ARG A 9 10.55 3.78 10.08
C ARG A 9 9.06 3.44 10.03
N ALA A 10 8.68 2.21 10.35
CA ALA A 10 7.29 1.79 10.37
C ALA A 10 6.48 2.56 11.42
N ARG A 11 7.04 2.81 12.60
CA ARG A 11 6.39 3.64 13.63
C ARG A 11 6.24 5.09 13.18
N SER A 12 7.29 5.68 12.61
CA SER A 12 7.25 7.07 12.12
C SER A 12 6.25 7.23 10.96
N ALA A 13 6.17 6.26 10.04
CA ALA A 13 5.15 6.25 9.00
C ALA A 13 3.73 6.15 9.60
N LEU A 14 3.53 5.32 10.62
CA LEU A 14 2.25 5.20 11.31
C LEU A 14 1.87 6.48 12.06
N GLU A 15 2.83 7.13 12.70
CA GLU A 15 2.64 8.44 13.35
C GLU A 15 2.23 9.49 12.30
N THR A 16 2.88 9.53 11.14
CA THR A 16 2.52 10.45 10.05
C THR A 16 1.08 10.26 9.58
N VAL A 17 0.64 9.01 9.43
CA VAL A 17 -0.74 8.68 9.04
C VAL A 17 -1.74 9.11 10.12
N LYS A 18 -1.38 8.97 11.40
CA LYS A 18 -2.24 9.38 12.53
C LYS A 18 -2.34 10.90 12.67
N GLU A 19 -1.23 11.61 12.47
CA GLU A 19 -1.17 13.07 12.54
C GLU A 19 -1.92 13.73 11.37
N ASN A 20 -1.83 13.15 10.17
CA ASN A 20 -2.51 13.69 8.99
C ASN A 20 -3.25 12.61 8.17
N PRO A 21 -4.42 12.17 8.64
CA PRO A 21 -5.18 11.10 7.99
C PRO A 21 -5.72 11.51 6.61
N VAL A 22 -5.93 12.81 6.38
CA VAL A 22 -6.41 13.33 5.08
C VAL A 22 -5.35 13.14 4.01
N ILE A 23 -4.09 13.48 4.30
CA ILE A 23 -2.99 13.26 3.37
C ILE A 23 -2.81 11.76 3.09
N ALA A 24 -2.93 10.91 4.10
CA ALA A 24 -2.87 9.46 3.91
C ALA A 24 -3.97 8.96 2.97
N ALA A 25 -5.20 9.47 3.10
CA ALA A 25 -6.29 9.14 2.18
C ALA A 25 -6.00 9.61 0.75
N ILE A 26 -5.48 10.83 0.58
CA ILE A 26 -5.09 11.37 -0.74
C ILE A 26 -4.00 10.50 -1.37
N ALA A 27 -3.00 10.08 -0.60
CA ALA A 27 -1.91 9.23 -1.09
C ALA A 27 -2.42 7.87 -1.60
N ILE A 28 -3.55 7.36 -1.08
CA ILE A 28 -4.16 6.10 -1.50
C ILE A 28 -5.04 6.26 -2.76
N LEU A 29 -5.46 7.48 -3.12
CA LEU A 29 -6.37 7.73 -4.26
C LEU A 29 -5.92 7.12 -5.59
N PRO A 30 -4.64 7.18 -6.01
CA PRO A 30 -4.21 6.57 -7.26
C PRO A 30 -4.47 5.05 -7.30
N VAL A 31 -4.29 4.38 -6.16
CA VAL A 31 -4.55 2.93 -6.03
C VAL A 31 -6.04 2.64 -6.17
N LEU A 32 -6.88 3.45 -5.51
CA LEU A 32 -8.34 3.32 -5.61
C LEU A 32 -8.86 3.60 -7.02
N ALA A 33 -8.27 4.58 -7.71
CA ALA A 33 -8.64 4.90 -9.09
C ALA A 33 -8.34 3.71 -10.03
N VAL A 34 -7.13 3.13 -9.96
CA VAL A 34 -6.78 1.95 -10.76
C VAL A 34 -7.66 0.75 -10.40
N PHE A 35 -7.90 0.51 -9.11
CA PHE A 35 -8.79 -0.54 -8.64
C PHE A 35 -10.22 -0.38 -9.19
N GLY A 36 -10.78 0.83 -9.12
CA GLY A 36 -12.10 1.15 -9.63
C GLY A 36 -12.23 0.94 -11.14
N VAL A 37 -11.21 1.33 -11.91
CA VAL A 37 -11.16 1.10 -13.36
C VAL A 37 -11.19 -0.40 -13.67
N ILE A 38 -10.36 -1.20 -12.99
CA ILE A 38 -10.31 -2.66 -13.21
C ILE A 38 -11.62 -3.31 -12.78
N TRP A 39 -12.18 -2.89 -11.66
CA TRP A 39 -13.47 -3.39 -11.21
C TRP A 39 -14.55 -3.11 -12.27
N ALA A 40 -14.61 -1.89 -12.81
CA ALA A 40 -15.60 -1.55 -13.81
C ALA A 40 -15.51 -2.40 -15.09
N VAL A 41 -14.31 -2.78 -15.54
CA VAL A 41 -14.12 -3.47 -16.83
C VAL A 41 -13.98 -5.00 -16.73
N ALA A 42 -13.40 -5.50 -15.64
CA ALA A 42 -13.10 -6.92 -15.44
C ALA A 42 -13.91 -7.54 -14.30
N GLY A 43 -14.52 -6.74 -13.42
CA GLY A 43 -15.28 -7.20 -12.27
C GLY A 43 -14.47 -7.25 -10.97
N PHE A 44 -15.18 -7.38 -9.85
CA PHE A 44 -14.64 -7.22 -8.50
C PHE A 44 -13.52 -8.23 -8.16
N PHE A 45 -13.71 -9.50 -8.53
CA PHE A 45 -12.73 -10.55 -8.24
C PHE A 45 -11.38 -10.30 -8.89
N TRP A 46 -11.37 -9.81 -10.14
CA TRP A 46 -10.13 -9.49 -10.85
C TRP A 46 -9.43 -8.27 -10.26
N ALA A 47 -10.18 -7.24 -9.87
CA ALA A 47 -9.64 -6.07 -9.18
C ALA A 47 -9.00 -6.45 -7.84
N LEU A 48 -9.66 -7.30 -7.05
CA LEU A 48 -9.11 -7.83 -5.80
C LEU A 48 -7.85 -8.67 -6.04
N LEU A 49 -7.88 -9.60 -6.98
CA LEU A 49 -6.73 -10.46 -7.26
C LEU A 49 -5.50 -9.63 -7.67
N LEU A 50 -5.69 -8.61 -8.51
CA LEU A 50 -4.62 -7.69 -8.89
C LEU A 50 -4.09 -6.90 -7.69
N LEU A 51 -4.97 -6.38 -6.83
CA LEU A 51 -4.57 -5.66 -5.61
C LEU A 51 -3.71 -6.55 -4.68
N LEU A 52 -4.10 -7.82 -4.51
CA LEU A 52 -3.36 -8.77 -3.68
C LEU A 52 -2.01 -9.15 -4.30
N VAL A 53 -1.96 -9.40 -5.61
CA VAL A 53 -0.71 -9.75 -6.30
C VAL A 53 0.26 -8.57 -6.27
N VAL A 54 -0.19 -7.38 -6.66
CA VAL A 54 0.68 -6.18 -6.67
C VAL A 54 1.10 -5.80 -5.26
N GLY A 55 0.17 -5.77 -4.31
CA GLY A 55 0.46 -5.49 -2.90
C GLY A 55 1.45 -6.50 -2.32
N GLY A 56 1.25 -7.79 -2.58
CA GLY A 56 2.15 -8.86 -2.15
C GLY A 56 3.55 -8.72 -2.76
N VAL A 57 3.65 -8.42 -4.06
CA VAL A 57 4.94 -8.21 -4.74
C VAL A 57 5.68 -6.99 -4.18
N VAL A 58 4.99 -5.88 -3.94
CA VAL A 58 5.59 -4.66 -3.36
C VAL A 58 6.14 -4.94 -1.96
N VAL A 59 5.35 -5.61 -1.10
CA VAL A 59 5.79 -5.99 0.25
C VAL A 59 6.97 -6.95 0.19
N TRP A 60 6.93 -7.94 -0.70
CA TRP A 60 8.01 -8.92 -0.85
C TRP A 60 9.30 -8.29 -1.38
N LYS A 61 9.23 -7.44 -2.41
CA LYS A 61 10.39 -6.67 -2.91
C LYS A 61 10.94 -5.73 -1.84
N GLY A 62 10.09 -5.05 -1.08
CA GLY A 62 10.52 -4.21 0.04
C GLY A 62 11.29 -5.00 1.10
N LYS A 63 10.91 -6.26 1.34
CA LYS A 63 11.63 -7.17 2.25
C LYS A 63 12.95 -7.69 1.68
N LEU A 64 13.12 -7.73 0.37
CA LEU A 64 14.34 -8.21 -0.31
C LEU A 64 15.39 -7.11 -0.51
N LEU A 65 14.98 -5.84 -0.54
CA LEU A 65 15.85 -4.68 -0.76
C LEU A 65 16.21 -3.94 0.54
N GLY A 66 15.69 -4.38 1.69
CA GLY A 66 15.95 -3.85 3.04
C GLY A 66 16.88 -4.72 3.87
#